data_AF-A0A261VUZ2-F1
#
_entry.id   AF-A0A261VUZ2-F1
#
_cell.length_a   1.000
_cell.length_b   1.000
_cell.length_c   1.000
_cell.angle_alpha   90.00
_cell.angle_beta   90.00
_cell.angle_gamma   90.00
#
_symmetry.space_group_name_H-M   'P 1'
#
loop_
_entity.id
_entity.type
_entity.pdbx_description
1 polymer ?
#
loop_
_entity_poly.entity_id
_entity_poly.type
_entity_poly.pdbx_seq_one_letter_code
_entity_poly.pdbx_strand_id
1 'polypeptide(L)'
;MNTVAEAIETITVREAQLRLAQSEAAVALKWVMNTPADKARTRLRFGPGPTCEPLARMLDRALAQAEEAGVEADQLVLNRARVVQAEHIIRIRRKAHGLADWISSPTSDITLVLAPPGLAPEIDIDSASPAPGVADTPSWTPAPETAAESEIRQALLTVLDPDLGVNIVDLGFVRQVRLDDAGHATITMTLTSPACPLAKVMTDQMRTILAERNTEFTVDWMWQPSWRPADITPSGREQLAAIGFNKF
;
A
#
# COMPACT_ATOMS: atom_id res chain seq x y z
N MET A 1 -7.09 -42.96 -25.73
CA MET A 1 -5.78 -42.27 -25.74
C MET A 1 -5.98 -40.95 -25.03
N ASN A 2 -5.61 -40.91 -23.75
CA ASN A 2 -5.97 -39.90 -22.78
C ASN A 2 -4.93 -38.77 -22.84
N THR A 3 -5.24 -37.66 -23.52
CA THR A 3 -4.42 -36.44 -23.44
C THR A 3 -4.91 -35.66 -22.24
N VAL A 4 -4.40 -36.02 -21.06
CA VAL A 4 -4.49 -35.15 -19.89
C VAL A 4 -3.42 -34.09 -20.14
N ALA A 5 -3.84 -32.90 -20.56
CA ALA A 5 -3.06 -31.71 -20.33
C ALA A 5 -2.93 -31.60 -18.80
N GLU A 6 -1.82 -32.09 -18.25
CA GLU A 6 -1.45 -31.83 -16.87
C GLU A 6 -1.55 -30.31 -16.69
N ALA A 7 -2.42 -29.88 -15.78
CA ALA A 7 -2.51 -28.49 -15.39
C ALA A 7 -1.12 -28.09 -14.89
N ILE A 8 -0.40 -27.28 -15.66
CA ILE A 8 0.89 -26.74 -15.24
C ILE A 8 0.58 -25.85 -14.04
N GLU A 9 0.84 -26.39 -12.85
CA GLU A 9 0.51 -25.72 -11.60
C GLU A 9 1.54 -24.60 -11.37
N THR A 10 1.18 -23.40 -11.81
CA THR A 10 1.99 -22.21 -11.62
C THR A 10 1.56 -21.51 -10.34
N ILE A 11 2.52 -21.15 -9.49
CA ILE A 11 2.26 -20.36 -8.30
C ILE A 11 2.54 -18.89 -8.61
N THR A 12 1.53 -18.05 -8.44
CA THR A 12 1.65 -16.61 -8.67
C THR A 12 1.51 -15.86 -7.36
N VAL A 13 2.51 -15.07 -7.01
CA VAL A 13 2.47 -14.14 -5.89
C VAL A 13 2.53 -12.71 -6.39
N ARG A 14 1.66 -11.85 -5.88
CA ARG A 14 1.67 -10.42 -6.16
C ARG A 14 1.89 -9.64 -4.87
N GLU A 15 2.76 -8.65 -4.94
CA GLU A 15 2.93 -7.64 -3.90
C GLU A 15 2.77 -6.27 -4.54
N ALA A 16 1.92 -5.43 -3.95
CA ALA A 16 1.64 -4.11 -4.47
C ALA A 16 2.25 -3.03 -3.58
N GLN A 17 2.71 -1.94 -4.17
CA GLN A 17 3.45 -0.85 -3.51
C GLN A 17 4.64 -1.32 -2.65
N LEU A 18 5.37 -2.33 -3.13
CA LEU A 18 6.61 -2.77 -2.49
C LEU A 18 7.61 -1.60 -2.52
N ARG A 19 8.21 -1.26 -1.37
CA ARG A 19 9.16 -0.14 -1.21
C ARG A 19 10.51 -0.42 -1.88
N LEU A 20 10.47 -0.51 -3.20
CA LEU A 20 11.56 -0.85 -4.08
C LEU A 20 11.37 -0.12 -5.40
N ALA A 21 12.40 0.57 -5.88
CA ALA A 21 12.32 1.20 -7.20
C ALA A 21 12.25 0.13 -8.30
N GLN A 22 11.49 0.40 -9.36
CA GLN A 22 11.32 -0.54 -10.49
C GLN A 22 12.68 -0.97 -11.08
N SER A 23 13.62 -0.04 -11.23
CA SER A 23 14.96 -0.31 -11.77
C SER A 23 15.78 -1.23 -10.87
N GLU A 24 15.74 -1.01 -9.55
CA GLU A 24 16.44 -1.85 -8.57
C GLU A 24 15.83 -3.24 -8.48
N ALA A 25 14.50 -3.34 -8.48
CA ALA A 25 13.77 -4.60 -8.53
C ALA A 25 14.13 -5.41 -9.78
N ALA A 26 14.16 -4.76 -10.94
CA ALA A 26 14.53 -5.39 -12.20
C ALA A 26 15.97 -5.93 -12.19
N VAL A 27 16.93 -5.18 -11.62
CA VAL A 27 18.32 -5.64 -11.48
C VAL A 27 18.42 -6.87 -10.57
N ALA A 28 17.75 -6.84 -9.41
CA ALA A 28 17.75 -7.95 -8.47
C ALA A 28 17.09 -9.22 -9.06
N LEU A 29 15.95 -9.07 -9.75
CA LEU A 29 15.24 -10.21 -10.35
C LEU A 29 16.04 -10.84 -11.50
N LYS A 30 16.70 -10.05 -12.35
CA LYS A 30 17.58 -10.56 -13.42
C LYS A 30 18.66 -11.52 -12.90
N TRP A 31 19.12 -11.35 -11.67
CA TRP A 31 20.14 -12.20 -11.07
C TRP A 31 19.62 -13.59 -10.64
N VAL A 32 18.31 -13.72 -10.44
CA VAL A 32 17.68 -14.96 -9.94
C VAL A 32 16.64 -15.57 -10.88
N MET A 33 16.36 -14.94 -12.03
CA MET A 33 15.50 -15.53 -13.06
C MET A 33 16.02 -16.88 -13.54
N ASN A 34 15.09 -17.79 -13.85
CA ASN A 34 15.36 -19.14 -14.34
C ASN A 34 16.24 -19.97 -13.39
N THR A 35 16.16 -19.69 -12.09
CA THR A 35 16.78 -20.52 -11.06
C THR A 35 15.70 -21.21 -10.22
N PRO A 36 15.99 -22.41 -9.67
CA PRO A 36 15.11 -23.07 -8.72
C PRO A 36 14.67 -22.11 -7.61
N ALA A 37 13.40 -22.14 -7.23
CA ALA A 37 12.80 -21.14 -6.35
C ALA A 37 13.48 -21.09 -4.97
N ASP A 38 13.93 -22.24 -4.45
CA ASP A 38 14.70 -22.37 -3.22
C ASP A 38 16.08 -21.66 -3.30
N LYS A 39 16.77 -21.80 -4.43
CA LYS A 39 18.06 -21.16 -4.73
C LYS A 39 17.88 -19.67 -4.98
N ALA A 40 16.84 -19.28 -5.72
CA ALA A 40 16.48 -17.88 -5.96
C ALA A 40 16.25 -17.14 -4.64
N ARG A 41 15.44 -17.72 -3.75
CA ARG A 41 15.19 -17.22 -2.39
C ARG A 41 16.50 -17.06 -1.62
N THR A 42 17.32 -18.11 -1.60
CA THR A 42 18.59 -18.10 -0.84
C THR A 42 19.54 -17.02 -1.35
N ARG A 43 19.65 -16.88 -2.68
CA ARG A 43 20.45 -15.82 -3.31
C ARG A 43 19.97 -14.44 -2.93
N LEU A 44 18.66 -14.17 -2.97
CA LEU A 44 18.11 -12.88 -2.57
C LEU A 44 18.30 -12.61 -1.07
N ARG A 45 18.10 -13.61 -0.21
CA ARG A 45 18.28 -13.48 1.25
C ARG A 45 19.72 -13.11 1.64
N PHE A 46 20.70 -13.65 0.94
CA PHE A 46 22.13 -13.35 1.15
C PHE A 46 22.69 -12.40 0.08
N GLY A 47 21.81 -11.74 -0.67
CA GLY A 47 22.18 -10.84 -1.75
C GLY A 47 22.73 -9.50 -1.23
N PRO A 48 23.39 -8.72 -2.10
CA PRO A 48 23.90 -7.43 -1.71
C PRO A 48 22.75 -6.42 -1.51
N GLY A 49 22.74 -5.79 -0.34
CA GLY A 49 21.93 -4.60 -0.06
C GLY A 49 20.47 -4.86 0.34
N PRO A 50 19.76 -3.79 0.75
CA PRO A 50 18.39 -3.88 1.28
C PRO A 50 17.34 -4.20 0.22
N THR A 51 17.69 -4.12 -1.07
CA THR A 51 16.82 -4.36 -2.23
C THR A 51 16.35 -5.81 -2.34
N CYS A 52 17.17 -6.78 -1.91
CA CYS A 52 16.91 -8.20 -2.13
C CYS A 52 15.96 -8.81 -1.08
N GLU A 53 15.97 -8.28 0.14
CA GLU A 53 15.16 -8.81 1.25
C GLU A 53 13.63 -8.78 0.98
N PRO A 54 13.04 -7.68 0.45
CA PRO A 54 11.62 -7.67 0.08
C PRO A 54 11.26 -8.74 -0.95
N LEU A 55 12.10 -8.97 -1.96
CA LEU A 55 11.89 -10.00 -2.98
C LEU A 55 12.04 -11.42 -2.40
N ALA A 56 12.99 -11.62 -1.47
CA ALA A 56 13.14 -12.89 -0.76
C ALA A 56 11.87 -13.25 0.02
N ARG A 57 11.25 -12.27 0.71
CA ARG A 57 9.98 -12.48 1.41
C ARG A 57 8.82 -12.78 0.47
N MET A 58 8.80 -12.21 -0.73
CA MET A 58 7.81 -12.59 -1.74
C MET A 58 7.97 -14.06 -2.15
N LEU A 59 9.21 -14.52 -2.36
CA LEU A 59 9.48 -15.94 -2.63
C LEU A 59 9.16 -16.85 -1.44
N ASP A 60 9.39 -16.41 -0.21
CA ASP A 60 8.99 -17.18 0.99
C ASP A 60 7.48 -17.47 0.98
N ARG A 61 6.65 -16.47 0.64
CA ARG A 61 5.20 -16.67 0.50
C ARG A 61 4.83 -17.54 -0.69
N ALA A 62 5.49 -17.38 -1.82
CA ALA A 62 5.23 -18.21 -3.00
C ALA A 62 5.55 -19.69 -2.74
N LEU A 63 6.65 -19.96 -2.02
CA LEU A 63 7.02 -21.32 -1.63
C LEU A 63 6.05 -21.90 -0.60
N ALA A 64 5.57 -21.11 0.36
CA ALA A 64 4.53 -21.55 1.29
C ALA A 64 3.21 -21.88 0.56
N GLN A 65 2.83 -21.07 -0.43
CA GLN A 65 1.66 -21.35 -1.29
C GLN A 65 1.86 -22.60 -2.15
N ALA A 66 3.08 -22.86 -2.63
CA ALA A 66 3.41 -24.07 -3.37
C ALA A 66 3.26 -25.32 -2.49
N GLU A 67 3.80 -25.27 -1.27
CA GLU A 67 3.71 -26.37 -0.30
C GLU A 67 2.25 -26.68 0.08
N GLU A 68 1.41 -25.65 0.27
CA GLU A 68 -0.02 -25.82 0.52
C GLU A 68 -0.77 -26.43 -0.67
N ALA A 69 -0.31 -26.16 -1.90
CA ALA A 69 -0.81 -26.78 -3.13
C ALA A 69 -0.24 -28.19 -3.38
N GLY A 70 0.71 -28.67 -2.57
CA GLY A 70 1.37 -29.97 -2.75
C GLY A 70 2.44 -30.00 -3.84
N VAL A 71 2.96 -28.82 -4.24
CA VAL A 71 4.05 -28.67 -5.20
C VAL A 71 5.37 -28.45 -4.47
N GLU A 72 6.35 -29.32 -4.70
CA GLU A 72 7.66 -29.23 -4.08
C GLU A 72 8.50 -28.07 -4.65
N ALA A 73 9.28 -27.42 -3.79
CA ALA A 73 10.05 -26.22 -4.14
C ALA A 73 11.12 -26.46 -5.23
N ASP A 74 11.62 -27.69 -5.37
CA ASP A 74 12.64 -28.09 -6.34
C ASP A 74 12.07 -28.28 -7.76
N GLN A 75 10.76 -28.44 -7.87
CA GLN A 75 10.03 -28.53 -9.14
C GLN A 75 9.71 -27.16 -9.73
N LEU A 76 9.96 -26.07 -9.00
CA LEU A 76 9.59 -24.72 -9.39
C LEU A 76 10.82 -23.87 -9.67
N VAL A 77 10.78 -23.16 -10.80
CA VAL A 77 11.74 -22.11 -11.14
C VAL A 77 11.05 -20.75 -11.15
N LEU A 78 11.79 -19.70 -10.80
CA LEU A 78 11.32 -18.33 -11.01
C LEU A 78 11.30 -18.04 -12.52
N ASN A 79 10.14 -18.23 -13.13
CA ASN A 79 9.96 -18.22 -14.58
C ASN A 79 9.63 -16.82 -15.10
N ARG A 80 8.64 -16.16 -14.48
CA ARG A 80 8.22 -14.82 -14.89
C ARG A 80 8.24 -13.84 -13.73
N ALA A 81 8.68 -12.62 -14.02
CA ALA A 81 8.55 -11.49 -13.12
C ALA A 81 7.95 -10.31 -13.87
N ARG A 82 6.89 -9.71 -13.33
CA ARG A 82 6.35 -8.44 -13.81
C ARG A 82 6.63 -7.37 -12.77
N VAL A 83 7.23 -6.25 -13.19
CA VAL A 83 7.57 -5.13 -12.31
C VAL A 83 7.03 -3.84 -12.92
N VAL A 84 6.06 -3.24 -12.24
CA VAL A 84 5.42 -1.99 -12.67
C VAL A 84 5.77 -0.89 -11.68
N GLN A 85 6.15 0.30 -12.15
CA GLN A 85 6.33 1.45 -11.27
C GLN A 85 4.99 1.80 -10.61
N ALA A 86 4.98 1.88 -9.28
CA ALA A 86 3.79 2.23 -8.51
C ALA A 86 3.95 3.64 -7.91
N GLU A 87 2.86 4.15 -7.33
CA GLU A 87 2.87 5.46 -6.68
C GLU A 87 3.88 5.49 -5.52
N HIS A 88 4.63 6.58 -5.44
CA HIS A 88 5.57 6.76 -4.34
C HIS A 88 4.83 6.84 -3.01
N ILE A 89 5.32 6.15 -1.99
CA ILE A 89 4.82 6.34 -0.64
C ILE A 89 5.40 7.65 -0.12
N ILE A 90 4.52 8.62 0.13
CA ILE A 90 4.89 9.91 0.69
C ILE A 90 4.66 9.90 2.20
N ARG A 91 5.65 10.36 2.95
CA ARG A 91 5.60 10.51 4.41
C ARG A 91 6.01 11.92 4.79
N ILE A 92 5.46 12.41 5.89
CA ILE A 92 5.83 13.71 6.44
C ILE A 92 7.06 13.54 7.34
N ARG A 93 8.00 14.48 7.22
CA ARG A 93 9.14 14.62 8.13
C ARG A 93 9.12 15.99 8.78
N ARG A 94 8.89 16.04 10.08
CA ARG A 94 9.09 17.24 10.89
C ARG A 94 10.56 17.65 10.93
N LYS A 95 10.81 18.95 10.83
CA LYS A 95 12.11 19.60 11.03
C LYS A 95 12.03 20.56 12.21
N ALA A 96 13.20 21.06 12.63
CA ALA A 96 13.28 22.12 13.62
C ALA A 96 12.52 23.38 13.17
N HIS A 97 12.13 24.21 14.14
CA HIS A 97 11.48 25.52 13.92
C HIS A 97 10.15 25.46 13.16
N GLY A 98 9.37 24.39 13.34
CA GLY A 98 8.04 24.23 12.74
C GLY A 98 8.06 23.83 11.26
N LEU A 99 9.24 23.71 10.64
CA LEU A 99 9.33 23.32 9.23
C LEU A 99 9.00 21.84 9.04
N ALA A 100 8.58 21.47 7.84
CA ALA A 100 8.40 20.09 7.45
C ALA A 100 8.74 19.86 5.97
N ASP A 101 9.16 18.64 5.68
CA ASP A 101 9.48 18.16 4.35
C ASP A 101 8.71 16.88 4.03
N TRP A 102 8.62 16.56 2.74
CA TRP A 102 8.18 15.25 2.27
C TRP A 102 9.35 14.27 2.14
N ILE A 103 9.16 13.06 2.66
CA ILE A 103 9.96 11.90 2.33
C ILE A 103 9.20 11.15 1.24
N SER A 104 9.81 11.02 0.07
CA SER A 104 9.29 10.19 -1.02
C SER A 104 10.06 8.87 -1.04
N SER A 105 9.35 7.74 -1.01
CA SER A 105 9.93 6.41 -1.20
C SER A 105 9.40 5.82 -2.51
N PRO A 106 10.26 5.51 -3.49
CA PRO A 106 9.81 4.87 -4.73
C PRO A 106 9.24 3.48 -4.41
N THR A 107 8.18 3.11 -5.13
CA THR A 107 7.57 1.78 -4.98
C THR A 107 7.30 1.12 -6.33
N SER A 108 7.09 -0.19 -6.30
CA SER A 108 6.69 -0.96 -7.47
C SER A 108 5.67 -2.02 -7.10
N ASP A 109 4.80 -2.33 -8.06
CA ASP A 109 3.94 -3.51 -8.04
C ASP A 109 4.69 -4.66 -8.70
N ILE A 110 4.90 -5.73 -7.95
CA ILE A 110 5.68 -6.88 -8.40
C ILE A 110 4.79 -8.12 -8.40
N THR A 111 4.82 -8.85 -9.52
CA THR A 111 4.21 -10.17 -9.63
C THR A 111 5.29 -11.17 -10.00
N LEU A 112 5.43 -12.23 -9.21
CA LEU A 112 6.34 -13.34 -9.48
C LEU A 112 5.52 -14.58 -9.83
N VAL A 113 5.95 -15.30 -10.86
CA VAL A 113 5.34 -16.56 -11.28
C VAL A 113 6.41 -17.64 -11.17
N LEU A 114 6.15 -18.60 -10.29
CA LEU A 114 6.88 -19.85 -10.21
C LEU A 114 6.20 -20.87 -11.11
N ALA A 115 6.98 -21.52 -11.96
CA ALA A 115 6.47 -22.53 -12.87
C ALA A 115 7.44 -23.72 -12.94
N PRO A 116 6.98 -24.89 -13.41
CA PRO A 116 7.87 -25.98 -13.75
C PRO A 116 8.96 -25.58 -14.75
N PRO A 117 10.15 -26.20 -14.68
CA PRO A 117 11.23 -25.95 -15.63
C PRO A 117 10.79 -26.32 -17.06
N GLY A 118 11.20 -25.52 -18.05
CA GLY A 118 10.91 -25.77 -19.46
C GLY A 118 10.05 -24.70 -20.14
N LEU A 119 9.48 -23.76 -19.38
CA LEU A 119 8.92 -22.52 -19.93
C LEU A 119 10.04 -21.48 -20.13
N ALA A 120 9.92 -20.66 -21.19
CA ALA A 120 10.87 -19.59 -21.47
C ALA A 120 10.74 -18.47 -20.43
N PRO A 121 11.84 -18.05 -19.78
CA PRO A 121 11.78 -17.02 -18.76
C PRO A 121 11.46 -15.66 -19.37
N GLU A 122 10.61 -14.90 -18.71
CA GLU A 122 10.16 -13.60 -19.19
C GLU A 122 10.16 -12.59 -18.05
N ILE A 123 10.81 -11.44 -18.25
CA ILE A 123 10.68 -10.30 -17.35
C ILE A 123 9.91 -9.23 -18.11
N ASP A 124 8.68 -8.99 -17.68
CA ASP A 124 7.89 -7.88 -18.17
C ASP A 124 8.14 -6.66 -17.28
N ILE A 125 9.04 -5.79 -17.74
CA ILE A 125 9.23 -4.48 -17.13
C ILE A 125 8.29 -3.55 -17.88
N ASP A 126 7.07 -3.46 -17.39
CA ASP A 126 6.09 -2.62 -18.04
C ASP A 126 6.52 -1.16 -17.84
N SER A 127 6.93 -0.53 -18.93
CA SER A 127 7.14 0.92 -19.00
C SER A 127 5.83 1.67 -19.25
N ALA A 128 4.68 0.96 -19.26
CA ALA A 128 3.38 1.56 -19.53
C ALA A 128 2.99 2.60 -18.49
N SER A 129 2.97 3.84 -19.00
CA SER A 129 2.54 5.09 -18.39
C SER A 129 3.37 5.53 -17.18
N PRO A 130 3.78 6.80 -17.10
CA PRO A 130 4.29 7.32 -15.84
C PRO A 130 3.25 6.98 -14.77
N ALA A 131 3.66 6.28 -13.70
CA ALA A 131 2.85 6.21 -12.48
C ALA A 131 2.32 7.63 -12.26
N PRO A 132 1.00 7.85 -12.20
CA PRO A 132 0.40 9.17 -12.37
C PRO A 132 1.20 10.16 -11.54
N GLY A 133 2.06 10.92 -12.22
CA GLY A 133 3.17 11.58 -11.55
C GLY A 133 2.56 12.64 -10.69
N VAL A 134 2.56 12.44 -9.36
CA VAL A 134 1.89 13.31 -8.37
C VAL A 134 0.66 13.98 -8.99
N ALA A 135 -0.25 13.21 -9.59
CA ALA A 135 -1.39 13.82 -10.25
C ALA A 135 -2.19 14.57 -9.16
N ASP A 136 -2.50 15.85 -9.38
CA ASP A 136 -3.21 16.73 -8.43
C ASP A 136 -4.64 16.26 -8.09
N THR A 137 -5.07 15.16 -8.70
CA THR A 137 -6.36 14.52 -8.43
C THR A 137 -6.21 13.61 -7.19
N PRO A 138 -7.22 13.46 -6.32
CA PRO A 138 -7.17 12.45 -5.26
C PRO A 138 -7.07 11.03 -5.83
N SER A 139 -6.42 10.13 -5.10
CA SER A 139 -6.18 8.74 -5.54
C SER A 139 -7.43 7.86 -5.48
N TRP A 140 -8.46 8.35 -4.82
CA TRP A 140 -9.71 7.67 -4.55
C TRP A 140 -10.87 8.66 -4.77
N THR A 141 -12.02 8.12 -5.17
CA THR A 141 -13.25 8.90 -5.32
C THR A 141 -14.27 8.45 -4.27
N PRO A 142 -14.77 9.34 -3.40
CA PRO A 142 -15.85 9.00 -2.48
C PRO A 142 -17.10 8.63 -3.26
N ALA A 143 -17.72 7.52 -2.88
CA ALA A 143 -19.11 7.30 -3.23
C ALA A 143 -20.00 8.29 -2.44
N PRO A 144 -21.12 8.75 -3.03
CA PRO A 144 -21.96 9.78 -2.44
C PRO A 144 -22.38 9.43 -1.01
N GLU A 145 -22.45 10.45 -0.17
CA GLU A 145 -22.82 10.31 1.25
C GLU A 145 -24.26 10.79 1.48
N THR A 146 -24.94 10.16 2.43
CA THR A 146 -26.21 10.65 2.95
C THR A 146 -25.99 11.85 3.87
N ALA A 147 -27.06 12.58 4.21
CA ALA A 147 -26.97 13.69 5.16
C ALA A 147 -26.42 13.24 6.52
N ALA A 148 -26.86 12.09 7.03
CA ALA A 148 -26.39 11.54 8.30
C ALA A 148 -24.90 11.14 8.27
N GLU A 149 -24.45 10.53 7.17
CA GLU A 149 -23.02 10.21 6.98
C GLU A 149 -22.17 11.48 6.92
N SER A 150 -22.69 12.54 6.28
CA SER A 150 -22.03 13.84 6.21
C SER A 150 -21.92 14.50 7.60
N GLU A 151 -22.94 14.40 8.44
CA GLU A 151 -22.91 14.90 9.82
C GLU A 151 -21.83 14.19 10.67
N ILE A 152 -21.69 12.87 10.50
CA ILE A 152 -20.63 12.10 11.16
C ILE A 152 -19.26 12.56 10.65
N ARG A 153 -19.07 12.69 9.32
CA ARG A 153 -17.83 13.23 8.74
C ARG A 153 -17.50 14.62 9.28
N GLN A 154 -18.50 15.51 9.41
CA GLN A 154 -18.31 16.84 9.97
C GLN A 154 -17.89 16.79 11.45
N ALA A 155 -18.43 15.87 12.25
CA ALA A 155 -17.98 15.68 13.62
C ALA A 155 -16.49 15.31 13.69
N LEU A 156 -16.01 14.49 12.75
CA LEU A 156 -14.61 14.08 12.67
C LEU A 156 -13.63 15.22 12.34
N LEU A 157 -14.09 16.41 11.90
CA LEU A 157 -13.25 17.61 11.74
C LEU A 157 -12.63 18.09 13.07
N THR A 158 -13.17 17.63 14.20
CA THR A 158 -12.63 17.94 15.54
C THR A 158 -11.52 16.99 15.98
N VAL A 159 -11.33 15.86 15.30
CA VAL A 159 -10.26 14.91 15.58
C VAL A 159 -8.98 15.39 14.92
N LEU A 160 -7.96 15.69 15.73
CA LEU A 160 -6.68 16.22 15.26
C LEU A 160 -5.63 15.12 15.19
N ASP A 161 -4.85 15.13 14.10
CA ASP A 161 -3.61 14.35 14.06
C ASP A 161 -2.61 14.94 15.09
N PRO A 162 -2.13 14.15 16.07
CA PRO A 162 -1.32 14.67 17.16
C PRO A 162 0.11 15.07 16.73
N ASP A 163 0.58 14.67 15.55
CA ASP A 163 1.88 15.09 15.03
C ASP A 163 1.75 16.37 14.18
N LEU A 164 0.65 16.51 13.43
CA LEU A 164 0.43 17.61 12.48
C LEU A 164 -0.38 18.77 13.07
N GLY A 165 -1.29 18.51 13.99
CA GLY A 165 -2.22 19.51 14.53
C GLY A 165 -3.33 19.92 13.55
N VAL A 166 -3.53 19.15 12.49
CA VAL A 166 -4.57 19.34 11.46
C VAL A 166 -5.56 18.20 11.58
N ASN A 167 -6.83 18.45 11.24
CA ASN A 167 -7.87 17.44 11.39
C ASN A 167 -7.75 16.30 10.35
N ILE A 168 -8.17 15.12 10.75
CA ILE A 168 -8.02 13.88 9.95
C ILE A 168 -8.86 13.89 8.66
N VAL A 169 -9.92 14.70 8.58
CA VAL A 169 -10.77 14.80 7.39
C VAL A 169 -10.09 15.64 6.32
N ASP A 170 -9.56 16.81 6.69
CA ASP A 170 -8.85 17.72 5.80
C ASP A 170 -7.48 17.18 5.37
N LEU A 171 -6.85 16.36 6.21
CA LEU A 171 -5.67 15.58 5.83
C LEU A 171 -5.99 14.47 4.82
N GLY A 172 -7.27 14.20 4.53
CA GLY A 172 -7.67 13.12 3.62
C GLY A 172 -7.52 11.71 4.20
N PHE A 173 -7.37 11.58 5.52
CA PHE A 173 -7.29 10.27 6.17
C PHE A 173 -8.66 9.59 6.26
N VAL A 174 -9.76 10.35 6.32
CA VAL A 174 -11.13 9.82 6.28
C VAL A 174 -11.59 9.73 4.83
N ARG A 175 -11.58 8.52 4.27
CA ARG A 175 -12.04 8.26 2.90
C ARG A 175 -13.54 8.17 2.86
N GLN A 176 -14.14 7.21 3.56
CA GLN A 176 -15.58 6.99 3.44
C GLN A 176 -16.23 6.91 4.82
N VAL A 177 -17.44 7.42 4.94
CA VAL A 177 -18.31 7.18 6.09
C VAL A 177 -19.56 6.48 5.57
N ARG A 178 -19.89 5.34 6.17
CA ARG A 178 -21.15 4.63 5.92
C ARG A 178 -21.89 4.43 7.21
N LEU A 179 -23.19 4.65 7.19
CA LEU A 179 -24.06 4.41 8.32
C LEU A 179 -25.01 3.27 7.96
N ASP A 180 -25.07 2.24 8.78
CA ASP A 180 -26.05 1.18 8.60
C ASP A 180 -27.41 1.54 9.21
N ASP A 181 -28.42 0.72 8.94
CA ASP A 181 -29.78 0.92 9.44
C ASP A 181 -29.90 0.83 10.97
N ALA A 182 -28.88 0.27 11.64
CA ALA A 182 -28.80 0.17 13.10
C ALA A 182 -28.12 1.40 13.75
N GLY A 183 -27.61 2.33 12.94
CA GLY A 183 -26.92 3.53 13.42
C GLY A 183 -25.43 3.29 13.73
N HIS A 184 -24.85 2.18 13.27
CA HIS A 184 -23.42 1.90 13.41
C HIS A 184 -22.64 2.43 12.21
N ALA A 185 -21.61 3.22 12.48
CA ALA A 185 -20.81 3.86 11.45
C ALA A 185 -19.59 3.01 11.05
N THR A 186 -19.43 2.73 9.76
CA THR A 186 -18.18 2.21 9.22
C THR A 186 -17.38 3.35 8.60
N ILE A 187 -16.21 3.64 9.19
CA ILE A 187 -15.34 4.72 8.75
C ILE A 187 -14.13 4.12 8.05
N THR A 188 -14.08 4.24 6.73
CA THR A 188 -12.93 3.82 5.93
C THR A 188 -11.83 4.87 6.06
N MET A 189 -10.69 4.48 6.62
CA MET A 189 -9.54 5.35 6.87
C MET A 189 -8.28 4.89 6.15
N THR A 190 -7.41 5.85 5.88
CA THR A 190 -6.03 5.64 5.43
C THR A 190 -5.08 6.49 6.26
N LEU A 191 -3.81 6.09 6.35
CA LEU A 191 -2.75 6.88 6.99
C LEU A 191 -1.49 6.85 6.14
N THR A 192 -0.52 7.67 6.52
CA THR A 192 0.82 7.68 5.90
C THR A 192 1.60 6.38 6.12
N SER A 193 1.21 5.55 7.10
CA SER A 193 1.83 4.25 7.40
C SER A 193 0.90 3.34 8.23
N PRO A 194 0.87 2.02 7.96
CA PRO A 194 0.13 1.05 8.76
C PRO A 194 0.70 0.85 10.17
N ALA A 195 1.98 1.15 10.38
CA ALA A 195 2.65 1.04 11.67
C ALA A 195 2.58 2.34 12.49
N CYS A 196 1.65 3.26 12.17
CA CYS A 196 1.56 4.53 12.87
C CYS A 196 1.09 4.33 14.33
N PRO A 197 1.93 4.59 15.35
CA PRO A 197 1.53 4.40 16.75
C PRO A 197 0.42 5.38 17.18
N LEU A 198 0.26 6.49 16.43
CA LEU A 198 -0.72 7.54 16.69
C LEU A 198 -2.12 7.16 16.18
N ALA A 199 -2.26 6.09 15.39
CA ALA A 199 -3.56 5.59 14.92
C ALA A 199 -4.53 5.37 16.09
N LYS A 200 -4.04 4.74 17.17
CA LYS A 200 -4.84 4.51 18.37
C LYS A 200 -5.32 5.81 19.02
N VAL A 201 -4.44 6.81 19.10
CA VAL A 201 -4.77 8.12 19.69
C VAL A 201 -5.87 8.82 18.89
N MET A 202 -5.79 8.79 17.56
CA MET A 202 -6.85 9.32 16.69
C MET A 202 -8.17 8.55 16.87
N THR A 203 -8.14 7.21 16.87
CA THR A 203 -9.35 6.41 17.09
C THR A 203 -9.98 6.63 18.47
N ASP A 204 -9.18 6.86 19.52
CA ASP A 204 -9.69 7.18 20.85
C ASP A 204 -10.32 8.59 20.91
N GLN A 205 -9.76 9.58 20.19
CA GLN A 205 -10.40 10.88 19.99
C GLN A 205 -11.74 10.74 19.26
N MET A 206 -11.77 9.99 18.15
CA MET A 206 -13.01 9.70 17.40
C MET A 206 -14.08 9.09 18.29
N ARG A 207 -13.70 8.11 19.14
CA ARG A 207 -14.65 7.47 20.06
C ARG A 207 -15.25 8.45 21.05
N THR A 208 -14.46 9.37 21.59
CA THR A 208 -14.97 10.41 22.49
C THR A 208 -16.00 11.29 21.79
N ILE A 209 -15.68 11.79 20.59
CA ILE A 209 -16.53 12.71 19.83
C ILE A 209 -17.82 12.05 19.33
N LEU A 210 -17.75 10.79 18.88
CA LEU A 210 -18.92 10.06 18.38
C LEU A 210 -19.79 9.49 19.51
N ALA A 211 -19.22 9.25 20.69
CA ALA A 211 -19.99 8.85 21.87
C ALA A 211 -20.97 9.94 22.32
N GLU A 212 -20.59 11.23 22.22
CA GLU A 212 -21.50 12.36 22.48
C GLU A 212 -22.71 12.40 21.54
N ARG A 213 -22.63 11.67 20.43
CA ARG A 213 -23.66 11.57 19.40
C ARG A 213 -24.38 10.22 19.40
N ASN A 214 -24.10 9.36 20.40
CA ASN A 214 -24.59 7.99 20.48
C ASN A 214 -24.32 7.17 19.19
N THR A 215 -23.21 7.45 18.50
CA THR A 215 -22.82 6.74 17.28
C THR A 215 -21.69 5.77 17.60
N GLU A 216 -21.97 4.47 17.52
CA GLU A 216 -20.92 3.46 17.54
C GLU A 216 -20.25 3.37 16.17
N PHE A 217 -18.99 2.94 16.14
CA PHE A 217 -18.27 2.86 14.88
C PHE A 217 -17.20 1.78 14.85
N THR A 218 -16.87 1.36 13.63
CA THR A 218 -15.71 0.53 13.28
C THR A 218 -14.85 1.24 12.25
N VAL A 219 -13.53 1.11 12.39
CA VAL A 219 -12.57 1.61 11.40
C VAL A 219 -12.24 0.50 10.42
N ASP A 220 -12.44 0.77 9.13
CA ASP A 220 -11.97 -0.07 8.05
C ASP A 220 -10.70 0.52 7.44
N TRP A 221 -9.59 -0.22 7.45
CA TRP A 221 -8.30 0.29 7.01
C TRP A 221 -8.08 0.04 5.52
N MET A 222 -8.00 1.13 4.75
CA MET A 222 -7.72 1.10 3.32
C MET A 222 -6.31 1.64 3.05
N TRP A 223 -5.38 0.72 2.77
CA TRP A 223 -3.99 1.06 2.41
C TRP A 223 -3.77 1.25 0.91
N GLN A 224 -4.70 0.75 0.09
CA GLN A 224 -4.66 0.87 -1.37
C GLN A 224 -5.94 1.56 -1.88
N PRO A 225 -5.82 2.64 -2.67
CA PRO A 225 -4.59 3.34 -3.05
C PRO A 225 -3.88 3.95 -1.83
N SER A 226 -2.57 4.21 -1.88
CA SER A 226 -1.86 4.85 -0.76
C SER A 226 -2.27 6.31 -0.60
N TRP A 227 -2.19 6.83 0.61
CA TRP A 227 -2.35 8.26 0.87
C TRP A 227 -1.28 9.10 0.14
N ARG A 228 -1.69 10.23 -0.42
CA ARG A 228 -0.80 11.23 -1.06
C ARG A 228 -1.13 12.67 -0.65
N PRO A 229 -0.18 13.61 -0.78
CA PRO A 229 -0.45 15.04 -0.52
C PRO A 229 -1.61 15.62 -1.35
N ALA A 230 -1.89 15.06 -2.53
CA ALA A 230 -3.04 15.44 -3.34
C ALA A 230 -4.39 15.10 -2.70
N ASP A 231 -4.44 14.17 -1.74
CA ASP A 231 -5.64 13.83 -0.99
C ASP A 231 -5.98 14.88 0.10
N ILE A 232 -5.05 15.80 0.40
CA ILE A 232 -5.26 16.89 1.36
C ILE A 232 -6.19 17.95 0.74
N THR A 233 -7.26 18.29 1.46
CA THR A 233 -8.23 19.32 1.04
C THR A 233 -7.56 20.70 0.95
N PRO A 234 -8.13 21.66 0.19
CA PRO A 234 -7.61 23.03 0.17
C PRO A 234 -7.50 23.64 1.58
N SER A 235 -8.48 23.41 2.45
CA SER A 235 -8.43 23.89 3.84
C SER A 235 -7.32 23.21 4.66
N GLY A 236 -7.11 21.91 4.47
CA GLY A 236 -5.99 21.20 5.08
C GLY A 236 -4.63 21.74 4.64
N ARG A 237 -4.48 22.09 3.36
CA ARG A 237 -3.25 22.71 2.84
C ARG A 237 -3.01 24.08 3.45
N GLU A 238 -4.05 24.89 3.62
CA GLU A 238 -3.95 26.19 4.30
C GLU A 238 -3.53 26.04 5.77
N GLN A 239 -4.12 25.10 6.50
CA GLN A 239 -3.76 24.81 7.90
C GLN A 239 -2.30 24.32 8.01
N LEU A 240 -1.88 23.44 7.10
CA LEU A 240 -0.50 22.97 7.01
C LEU A 240 0.47 24.12 6.65
N ALA A 241 0.11 25.01 5.72
CA ALA A 241 0.91 26.17 5.37
C ALA A 241 1.08 27.13 6.56
N ALA A 242 0.02 27.33 7.36
CA ALA A 242 0.06 28.16 8.56
C ALA A 242 1.07 27.66 9.61
N ILE A 243 1.37 26.36 9.63
CA ILE A 243 2.36 25.76 10.51
C ILE A 243 3.69 25.45 9.81
N GLY A 244 3.92 25.96 8.59
CA GLY A 244 5.23 25.93 7.91
C GLY A 244 5.38 24.92 6.75
N PHE A 245 4.32 24.27 6.29
CA PHE A 245 4.34 23.36 5.13
C PHE A 245 4.03 24.13 3.83
N ASN A 246 5.07 24.58 3.13
CA ASN A 246 4.90 25.48 1.97
C ASN A 246 5.18 24.82 0.61
N LYS A 247 5.42 23.52 0.56
CA LYS A 247 5.62 22.75 -0.68
C LYS A 247 4.58 21.64 -0.67
N PHE A 248 3.74 21.55 -1.70
CA PHE A 248 2.81 20.44 -1.93
C PHE A 248 3.14 19.83 -3.30
#